data_AF-A0A811NGB3-F1
#
_entry.id   AF-A0A811NGB3-F1
#
_cell.length_a   1.000
_cell.length_b   1.000
_cell.length_c   1.000
_cell.angle_alpha   90.00
_cell.angle_beta   90.00
_cell.angle_gamma   90.00
#
_symmetry.space_group_name_H-M   'P 1'
#
loop_
_entity.id
_entity.type
_entity.pdbx_description
1 polymer ?
#
loop_
_entity_poly.entity_id
_entity_poly.type
_entity_poly.pdbx_seq_one_letter_code
_entity_poly.pdbx_strand_id
1 'polypeptide(L)'
;MTSETCIAEGDTSGTESLGLLTSDIGDTFSSARCPSLRELRFFNAQGVSNLSIYSESLVHIYLKNLKGLQQLTVASPMLRDLSISNCFFERQPVADITAPVLEKFIWLDEYDPRSVQLGKLAQLRRFRKIPALVIMIDYPTKMVYCQNWMEALTSLPVEILDLVLLPCGHAIGSCVFHFLKISTFIRCLFLDIREAIKMI
;
A
#
# COMPACT_ATOMS: atom_id res chain seq x y z
N MET A 1 -23.61 1.33 -16.47
CA MET A 1 -23.18 1.93 -15.20
C MET A 1 -21.76 2.42 -15.40
N THR A 2 -21.58 3.73 -15.50
CA THR A 2 -20.32 4.39 -15.81
C THR A 2 -19.31 4.11 -14.70
N SER A 3 -18.22 3.42 -15.02
CA SER A 3 -17.06 3.34 -14.14
C SER A 3 -16.35 4.69 -14.23
N GLU A 4 -16.57 5.56 -13.25
CA GLU A 4 -15.88 6.84 -13.18
C GLU A 4 -14.49 6.58 -12.58
N THR A 5 -13.50 6.50 -13.47
CA THR A 5 -12.08 6.43 -13.13
C THR A 5 -11.55 7.86 -13.05
N CYS A 6 -10.90 8.23 -11.96
CA CYS A 6 -10.17 9.49 -11.84
C CYS A 6 -8.68 9.24 -12.03
N ILE A 7 -8.09 9.97 -12.97
CA ILE A 7 -6.64 10.02 -13.18
C ILE A 7 -6.19 11.42 -12.80
N ALA A 8 -5.44 11.52 -11.71
CA ALA A 8 -4.75 12.73 -11.30
C ALA A 8 -3.27 12.60 -11.68
N GLU A 9 -2.78 13.51 -12.50
CA GLU A 9 -1.35 13.66 -12.80
C GLU A 9 -0.87 14.99 -12.22
N GLY A 10 0.26 14.97 -11.52
CA GLY A 10 0.88 16.20 -11.02
C GLY A 10 1.69 16.86 -12.12
N ASP A 11 1.18 17.93 -12.73
CA ASP A 11 1.96 18.79 -13.63
C ASP A 11 2.36 20.06 -12.89
N THR A 12 3.65 20.28 -12.66
CA THR A 12 4.15 21.55 -12.12
C THR A 12 5.49 21.92 -12.74
N SER A 13 5.49 22.22 -14.04
CA SER A 13 6.48 23.15 -14.61
C SER A 13 6.01 24.59 -14.38
N GLY A 14 6.27 25.16 -13.21
CA GLY A 14 5.91 26.55 -12.92
C GLY A 14 5.77 26.82 -11.43
N THR A 15 6.73 27.59 -10.91
CA THR A 15 6.75 28.17 -9.57
C THR A 15 5.47 28.95 -9.24
N GLU A 16 4.95 28.83 -8.02
CA GLU A 16 4.62 29.99 -7.17
C GLU A 16 4.14 29.56 -5.78
N SER A 17 4.82 30.10 -4.76
CA SER A 17 4.38 30.11 -3.37
C SER A 17 3.05 30.87 -3.27
N LEU A 18 1.95 30.15 -3.17
CA LEU A 18 0.68 30.69 -2.71
C LEU A 18 0.25 29.92 -1.46
N GLY A 19 0.42 30.56 -0.30
CA GLY A 19 -0.40 30.24 0.86
C GLY A 19 -1.87 30.40 0.48
N LEU A 20 -2.75 29.59 1.09
CA LEU A 20 -4.15 29.29 0.73
C LEU A 20 -4.23 28.09 -0.24
N LEU A 21 -4.16 26.84 0.20
CA LEU A 21 -5.17 26.15 1.02
C LEU A 21 -4.50 24.98 1.76
N THR A 22 -4.66 24.93 3.09
CA THR A 22 -4.18 23.88 3.99
C THR A 22 -5.00 22.58 3.88
N SER A 23 -5.63 22.32 2.74
CA SER A 23 -6.42 21.11 2.54
C SER A 23 -5.51 20.01 2.00
N ASP A 24 -5.49 18.89 2.70
CA ASP A 24 -4.97 17.64 2.17
C ASP A 24 -5.62 17.38 0.81
N ILE A 25 -4.80 17.19 -0.24
CA ILE A 25 -5.31 16.92 -1.60
C ILE A 25 -6.18 15.66 -1.63
N GLY A 26 -5.98 14.76 -0.67
CA GLY A 26 -6.79 13.58 -0.44
C GLY A 26 -8.28 13.87 -0.20
N ASP A 27 -8.64 15.04 0.35
CA ASP A 27 -10.05 15.43 0.56
C ASP A 27 -10.81 15.58 -0.76
N THR A 28 -10.09 15.91 -1.84
CA THR A 28 -10.64 16.00 -3.20
C THR A 28 -11.19 14.66 -3.68
N PHE A 29 -10.60 13.55 -3.23
CA PHE A 29 -10.99 12.19 -3.62
C PHE A 29 -11.96 11.54 -2.62
N SER A 30 -12.44 12.30 -1.63
CA SER A 30 -13.36 11.79 -0.63
C SER A 30 -14.72 11.43 -1.22
N SER A 31 -15.47 10.53 -0.56
CA SER A 31 -16.84 10.22 -0.97
C SER A 31 -17.78 11.42 -0.91
N ALA A 32 -17.47 12.43 -0.08
CA ALA A 32 -18.24 13.68 -0.01
C ALA A 32 -18.14 14.51 -1.30
N ARG A 33 -17.01 14.41 -2.02
CA ARG A 33 -16.76 15.13 -3.28
C ARG A 33 -17.03 14.26 -4.51
N CYS A 34 -16.68 12.98 -4.43
CA CYS A 34 -16.77 12.04 -5.53
C CYS A 34 -17.43 10.72 -5.08
N PRO A 35 -18.74 10.70 -4.78
CA PRO A 35 -19.44 9.55 -4.19
C PRO A 35 -19.53 8.32 -5.12
N SER A 36 -19.31 8.51 -6.42
CA SER A 36 -19.34 7.46 -7.43
C SER A 36 -17.95 6.93 -7.79
N LEU A 37 -16.89 7.55 -7.27
CA LEU A 37 -15.52 7.24 -7.67
C LEU A 37 -15.13 5.83 -7.24
N ARG A 38 -14.82 4.97 -8.22
CA ARG A 38 -14.44 3.57 -7.99
C ARG A 38 -12.94 3.35 -8.06
N GLU A 39 -12.25 4.16 -8.86
CA GLU A 39 -10.83 3.99 -9.12
C GLU A 39 -10.10 5.33 -9.09
N LEU A 40 -9.04 5.39 -8.28
CA LEU A 40 -8.13 6.52 -8.19
C LEU A 40 -6.76 6.10 -8.71
N ARG A 41 -6.27 6.82 -9.72
CA ARG A 41 -4.88 6.77 -10.17
C ARG A 41 -4.23 8.12 -9.90
N PHE A 42 -3.22 8.15 -9.05
CA PHE A 42 -2.51 9.39 -8.70
C PHE A 42 -1.02 9.24 -8.95
N PHE A 43 -0.54 9.90 -10.01
CA PHE A 43 0.79 9.67 -10.54
C PHE A 43 1.61 10.96 -10.63
N ASN A 44 2.93 10.82 -10.45
CA ASN A 44 3.94 11.83 -10.77
C ASN A 44 3.76 13.18 -10.04
N ALA A 45 3.20 13.19 -8.83
CA ALA A 45 3.03 14.42 -8.06
C ALA A 45 4.28 14.80 -7.26
N GLN A 46 4.44 16.09 -6.99
CA GLN A 46 5.46 16.63 -6.09
C GLN A 46 4.81 17.54 -5.04
N GLY A 47 5.45 17.68 -3.88
CA GLY A 47 4.98 18.59 -2.82
C GLY A 47 3.81 18.06 -1.99
N VAL A 48 3.37 16.82 -2.23
CA VAL A 48 2.36 16.13 -1.41
C VAL A 48 3.08 15.42 -0.26
N SER A 49 3.18 16.07 0.90
CA SER A 49 3.81 15.47 2.09
C SER A 49 2.89 14.52 2.83
N ASN A 50 1.60 14.85 2.90
CA ASN A 50 0.58 14.07 3.58
C ASN A 50 -0.58 13.82 2.62
N LEU A 51 -1.05 12.58 2.56
CA LEU A 51 -2.18 12.17 1.73
C LEU A 51 -3.16 11.33 2.55
N SER A 52 -4.38 11.84 2.76
CA SER A 52 -5.44 11.14 3.50
C SER A 52 -6.65 10.90 2.62
N ILE A 53 -6.91 9.63 2.32
CA ILE A 53 -8.00 9.21 1.42
C ILE A 53 -9.10 8.55 2.26
N TYR A 54 -10.26 9.22 2.33
CA TYR A 54 -11.46 8.73 3.00
C TYR A 54 -12.59 8.56 1.99
N SER A 55 -12.86 7.33 1.56
CA SER A 55 -13.89 7.09 0.55
C SER A 55 -14.61 5.78 0.78
N GLU A 56 -15.94 5.83 0.80
CA GLU A 56 -16.79 4.64 0.87
C GLU A 56 -16.98 3.94 -0.49
N SER A 57 -16.63 4.61 -1.59
CA SER A 57 -16.92 4.14 -2.95
C SER A 57 -15.70 3.54 -3.65
N LEU A 58 -14.48 3.93 -3.26
CA LEU A 58 -13.23 3.51 -3.89
C LEU A 58 -12.96 2.01 -3.73
N VAL A 59 -12.71 1.36 -4.85
CA VAL A 59 -12.41 -0.08 -4.98
C VAL A 59 -10.95 -0.30 -5.38
N HIS A 60 -10.36 0.63 -6.13
CA HIS A 60 -9.00 0.56 -6.63
C HIS A 60 -8.24 1.88 -6.37
N ILE A 61 -7.04 1.78 -5.82
CA ILE A 61 -6.13 2.92 -5.62
C ILE A 61 -4.75 2.57 -6.16
N TYR A 62 -4.24 3.41 -7.06
CA TYR A 62 -2.90 3.30 -7.63
C TYR A 62 -2.13 4.60 -7.37
N LEU A 63 -1.12 4.54 -6.51
CA LEU A 63 -0.22 5.65 -6.19
C LEU A 63 1.16 5.36 -6.79
N LYS A 64 1.69 6.31 -7.57
CA LYS A 64 3.01 6.15 -8.21
C LYS A 64 3.77 7.45 -8.28
N ASN A 65 5.08 7.40 -7.99
CA ASN A 65 6.00 8.52 -8.18
C ASN A 65 5.56 9.80 -7.43
N LEU A 66 5.06 9.67 -6.19
CA LEU A 66 4.64 10.81 -5.36
C LEU A 66 5.84 11.34 -4.57
N LYS A 67 6.57 12.31 -5.13
CA LYS A 67 7.80 12.81 -4.51
C LYS A 67 7.51 13.67 -3.28
N GLY A 68 8.14 13.31 -2.17
CA GLY A 68 8.07 14.04 -0.91
C GLY A 68 6.99 13.55 0.06
N LEU A 69 6.30 12.45 -0.28
CA LEU A 69 5.31 11.83 0.61
C LEU A 69 5.99 11.29 1.87
N GLN A 70 5.40 11.61 3.01
CA GLN A 70 5.84 11.20 4.34
C GLN A 70 4.76 10.39 5.03
N GLN A 71 3.50 10.82 4.88
CA GLN A 71 2.36 10.17 5.51
C GLN A 71 1.27 9.81 4.50
N LEU A 72 0.83 8.55 4.55
CA LEU A 72 -0.33 8.05 3.83
C LEU A 72 -1.37 7.50 4.80
N THR A 73 -2.59 8.02 4.75
CA THR A 73 -3.74 7.42 5.44
C THR A 73 -4.77 7.00 4.42
N VAL A 74 -5.20 5.74 4.46
CA VAL A 74 -6.27 5.23 3.61
C VAL A 74 -7.33 4.60 4.47
N ALA A 75 -8.54 5.15 4.43
CA ALA A 75 -9.71 4.55 5.05
C ALA A 75 -10.77 4.37 3.96
N SER A 76 -10.79 3.18 3.36
CA SER A 76 -11.78 2.82 2.35
C SER A 76 -12.32 1.42 2.62
N PRO A 77 -13.59 1.30 3.08
CA PRO A 77 -14.19 0.03 3.44
C PRO A 77 -14.38 -0.93 2.25
N MET A 78 -14.41 -0.41 1.01
CA MET A 78 -14.68 -1.17 -0.21
C MET A 78 -13.42 -1.43 -1.06
N LEU A 79 -12.25 -1.00 -0.58
CA LEU A 79 -10.98 -1.10 -1.30
C LEU A 79 -10.55 -2.56 -1.46
N ARG A 80 -10.31 -2.99 -2.70
CA ARG A 80 -9.88 -4.34 -3.07
C ARG A 80 -8.47 -4.40 -3.63
N ASP A 81 -8.05 -3.39 -4.38
CA ASP A 81 -6.69 -3.28 -4.95
C ASP A 81 -6.03 -1.97 -4.50
N LEU A 82 -4.90 -2.09 -3.81
CA LEU A 82 -4.05 -0.97 -3.42
C LEU A 82 -2.63 -1.20 -3.93
N SER A 83 -2.15 -0.29 -4.77
CA SER A 83 -0.78 -0.31 -5.28
C SER A 83 -0.07 0.99 -4.95
N ILE A 84 1.09 0.89 -4.33
CA ILE A 84 1.96 2.00 -3.96
C ILE A 84 3.35 1.71 -4.53
N SER A 85 3.90 2.65 -5.27
CA SER A 85 5.20 2.48 -5.92
C SER A 85 5.97 3.79 -5.99
N ASN A 86 7.24 3.78 -5.55
CA ASN A 86 8.14 4.92 -5.63
C ASN A 86 7.54 6.23 -5.08
N CYS A 87 6.85 6.15 -3.94
CA CYS A 87 6.22 7.26 -3.22
C CYS A 87 7.02 7.66 -1.97
N PHE A 88 7.78 6.75 -1.35
CA PHE A 88 8.48 6.98 -0.07
C PHE A 88 10.02 6.98 -0.21
N PHE A 89 10.53 7.33 -1.39
CA PHE A 89 11.95 7.32 -1.70
C PHE A 89 12.80 8.09 -0.66
N GLU A 90 13.82 7.43 -0.09
CA GLU A 90 14.80 7.97 0.89
C GLU A 90 14.20 8.50 2.21
N ARG A 91 12.95 8.15 2.53
CA ARG A 91 12.26 8.62 3.74
C ARG A 91 11.62 7.46 4.48
N GLN A 92 11.51 7.59 5.80
CA GLN A 92 10.78 6.61 6.60
C GLN A 92 9.28 6.69 6.27
N PRO A 93 8.67 5.62 5.73
CA PRO A 93 7.27 5.66 5.30
C PRO A 93 6.33 5.61 6.50
N VAL A 94 5.47 6.60 6.70
CA VAL A 94 4.38 6.51 7.69
C VAL A 94 3.09 6.19 6.94
N ALA A 95 2.52 5.01 7.17
CA ALA A 95 1.28 4.63 6.51
C ALA A 95 0.29 3.95 7.45
N ASP A 96 -0.98 4.33 7.36
CA ASP A 96 -2.10 3.75 8.10
C ASP A 96 -3.20 3.36 7.13
N ILE A 97 -3.42 2.05 6.96
CA ILE A 97 -4.32 1.51 5.94
C ILE A 97 -5.44 0.71 6.61
N THR A 98 -6.67 1.19 6.42
CA THR A 98 -7.92 0.57 6.85
C THR A 98 -8.72 0.16 5.62
N ALA A 99 -8.55 -1.07 5.18
CA ALA A 99 -9.22 -1.66 4.03
C ALA A 99 -9.70 -3.10 4.35
N PRO A 100 -10.88 -3.27 4.97
CA PRO A 100 -11.39 -4.54 5.49
C PRO A 100 -11.87 -5.53 4.42
N VAL A 101 -11.69 -5.24 3.14
CA VAL A 101 -11.99 -6.17 2.03
C VAL A 101 -10.85 -6.20 1.00
N LEU A 102 -9.64 -5.81 1.42
CA LEU A 102 -8.48 -5.76 0.54
C LEU A 102 -8.12 -7.17 0.06
N GLU A 103 -8.01 -7.34 -1.25
CA GLU A 103 -7.69 -8.60 -1.92
C GLU A 103 -6.28 -8.58 -2.51
N LYS A 104 -5.79 -7.40 -2.86
CA LYS A 104 -4.49 -7.20 -3.49
C LYS A 104 -3.80 -5.96 -2.93
N PHE A 105 -2.56 -6.16 -2.51
CA PHE A 105 -1.71 -5.14 -1.94
C PHE A 105 -0.33 -5.19 -2.60
N ILE A 106 0.04 -4.12 -3.29
CA ILE A 106 1.35 -3.96 -3.92
C ILE A 106 2.07 -2.81 -3.23
N TRP A 107 3.25 -3.08 -2.66
CA TRP A 107 4.11 -2.10 -2.00
C TRP A 107 5.52 -2.16 -2.59
N LEU A 108 5.81 -1.32 -3.57
CA LEU A 108 7.11 -1.21 -4.23
C LEU A 108 7.84 0.05 -3.77
N ASP A 109 7.95 0.20 -2.46
CA ASP A 109 8.61 1.30 -1.76
C ASP A 109 9.43 0.76 -0.59
N GLU A 110 10.27 1.60 0.00
CA GLU A 110 10.86 1.32 1.30
C GLU A 110 9.75 0.92 2.30
N TYR A 111 10.01 -0.08 3.13
CA TYR A 111 9.04 -0.61 4.09
C TYR A 111 9.67 -0.65 5.49
N ASP A 112 9.02 0.03 6.44
CA ASP A 112 9.33 -0.09 7.87
C ASP A 112 8.04 -0.47 8.63
N PRO A 113 7.96 -1.67 9.23
CA PRO A 113 6.78 -2.13 9.96
C PRO A 113 6.48 -1.31 11.24
N ARG A 114 7.45 -0.53 11.75
CA ARG A 114 7.20 0.38 12.89
C ARG A 114 6.36 1.59 12.49
N SER A 115 6.38 1.95 11.22
CA SER A 115 5.72 3.15 10.69
C SER A 115 4.64 2.84 9.65
N VAL A 116 4.64 1.66 9.05
CA VAL A 116 3.58 1.15 8.15
C VAL A 116 2.66 0.20 8.92
N GLN A 117 1.51 0.70 9.37
CA GLN A 117 0.51 -0.04 10.11
C GLN A 117 -0.45 -0.78 9.16
N LEU A 118 -0.14 -2.05 8.91
CA LEU A 118 -1.06 -2.99 8.26
C LEU A 118 -2.04 -3.65 9.25
N GLY A 119 -1.85 -3.47 10.56
CA GLY A 119 -2.61 -4.14 11.61
C GLY A 119 -4.12 -3.85 11.64
N LYS A 120 -4.59 -2.80 10.95
CA LYS A 120 -6.04 -2.59 10.76
C LYS A 120 -6.63 -3.51 9.68
N LEU A 121 -5.80 -4.08 8.80
CA LEU A 121 -6.16 -5.25 8.01
C LEU A 121 -6.41 -6.48 8.92
N ALA A 122 -5.96 -6.52 10.18
CA ALA A 122 -6.36 -7.62 11.07
C ALA A 122 -7.87 -7.64 11.40
N GLN A 123 -8.60 -6.54 11.15
CA GLN A 123 -10.05 -6.45 11.30
C GLN A 123 -10.84 -7.16 10.16
N LEU A 124 -10.15 -7.70 9.15
CA LEU A 124 -10.73 -8.48 8.04
C LEU A 124 -11.60 -9.67 8.53
N ARG A 125 -11.45 -10.14 9.79
CA ARG A 125 -12.26 -11.23 10.39
C ARG A 125 -13.77 -10.97 10.34
N ARG A 126 -14.22 -9.70 10.31
CA ARG A 126 -15.65 -9.37 10.36
C ARG A 126 -16.35 -9.44 9.00
N PHE A 127 -15.61 -9.46 7.89
CA PHE A 127 -16.18 -9.30 6.55
C PHE A 127 -15.67 -10.37 5.57
N ARG A 128 -16.31 -11.55 5.63
CA ARG A 128 -16.17 -12.68 4.69
C ARG A 128 -14.78 -13.30 4.60
N LYS A 129 -14.74 -14.58 4.23
CA LYS A 129 -13.51 -15.29 3.85
C LYS A 129 -12.91 -14.55 2.66
N ILE A 130 -11.83 -13.79 2.87
CA ILE A 130 -10.98 -13.35 1.77
C ILE A 130 -10.32 -14.62 1.23
N PRO A 131 -10.65 -15.03 -0.01
CA PRO A 131 -10.20 -16.32 -0.51
C PRO A 131 -8.70 -16.32 -0.78
N ALA A 132 -8.08 -15.16 -1.03
CA ALA A 132 -6.64 -14.99 -1.14
C ALA A 132 -6.29 -13.50 -0.98
N LEU A 133 -5.20 -13.19 -0.28
CA LEU A 133 -4.57 -11.87 -0.29
C LEU A 133 -3.27 -11.98 -1.08
N VAL A 134 -3.12 -11.16 -2.12
CA VAL A 134 -1.87 -11.07 -2.87
C VAL A 134 -1.06 -9.90 -2.32
N ILE A 135 0.16 -10.17 -1.85
CA ILE A 135 1.08 -9.17 -1.32
C ILE A 135 2.35 -9.18 -2.18
N MET A 136 2.64 -8.07 -2.85
CA MET A 136 3.90 -7.90 -3.59
C MET A 136 4.74 -6.81 -2.92
N ILE A 137 5.94 -7.15 -2.46
CA ILE A 137 6.82 -6.21 -1.74
C ILE A 137 8.23 -6.24 -2.32
N ASP A 138 8.83 -5.06 -2.47
CA ASP A 138 10.26 -4.92 -2.74
C ASP A 138 11.08 -5.24 -1.48
N TYR A 139 12.09 -6.12 -1.58
CA TYR A 139 12.92 -6.52 -0.45
C TYR A 139 14.21 -5.67 -0.45
N PRO A 140 14.28 -4.58 0.34
CA PRO A 140 15.37 -3.61 0.21
C PRO A 140 16.71 -4.20 0.67
N THR A 141 17.78 -3.67 0.07
CA THR A 141 19.19 -4.05 0.33
C THR A 141 19.67 -3.80 1.76
N LYS A 142 18.92 -3.07 2.59
CA LYS A 142 19.23 -2.76 4.00
C LYS A 142 18.12 -3.21 4.95
N MET A 143 17.67 -4.46 4.87
CA MET A 143 16.76 -5.01 5.88
C MET A 143 17.48 -5.38 7.17
N VAL A 144 17.61 -4.42 8.09
CA VAL A 144 18.02 -4.68 9.49
C VAL A 144 16.88 -5.36 10.30
N TYR A 145 15.64 -5.32 9.79
CA TYR A 145 14.42 -5.66 10.55
C TYR A 145 13.52 -6.72 9.89
N CYS A 146 14.10 -7.75 9.26
CA CYS A 146 13.33 -8.87 8.68
C CYS A 146 12.29 -9.47 9.64
N GLN A 147 12.61 -9.51 10.93
CA GLN A 147 11.75 -10.06 11.97
C GLN A 147 10.46 -9.25 12.14
N ASN A 148 10.57 -7.91 12.17
CA ASN A 148 9.44 -7.03 12.35
C ASN A 148 8.48 -7.05 11.14
N TRP A 149 9.01 -7.22 9.92
CA TRP A 149 8.19 -7.35 8.71
C TRP A 149 7.33 -8.61 8.77
N MET A 150 7.94 -9.73 9.18
CA MET A 150 7.22 -10.99 9.30
C MET A 150 6.18 -10.93 10.41
N GLU A 151 6.47 -10.29 11.54
CA GLU A 151 5.50 -10.08 12.62
C GLU A 151 4.27 -9.27 12.14
N ALA A 152 4.48 -8.19 11.37
CA ALA A 152 3.38 -7.40 10.82
C ALA A 152 2.47 -8.27 9.92
N LEU A 153 3.05 -9.12 9.07
CA LEU A 153 2.29 -10.02 8.20
C LEU A 153 1.62 -11.18 8.95
N THR A 154 2.19 -11.67 10.05
CA THR A 154 1.52 -12.71 10.87
C THR A 154 0.22 -12.26 11.50
N SER A 155 0.05 -10.94 11.68
CA SER A 155 -1.18 -10.37 12.20
C SER A 155 -2.34 -10.44 11.20
N LEU A 156 -2.07 -10.77 9.93
CA LEU A 156 -3.08 -10.91 8.90
C LEU A 156 -3.89 -12.20 9.10
N PRO A 157 -5.22 -12.12 9.28
CA PRO A 157 -6.08 -13.27 9.51
C PRO A 157 -6.47 -13.94 8.19
N VAL A 158 -5.47 -14.27 7.35
CA VAL A 158 -5.67 -14.87 6.03
C VAL A 158 -5.37 -16.37 6.05
N GLU A 159 -6.24 -17.17 5.43
CA GLU A 159 -6.02 -18.62 5.27
C GLU A 159 -5.18 -18.93 4.02
N ILE A 160 -5.28 -18.11 2.98
CA ILE A 160 -4.52 -18.23 1.74
C ILE A 160 -3.78 -16.93 1.50
N LEU A 161 -2.45 -17.00 1.41
CA LEU A 161 -1.58 -15.88 1.12
C LEU A 161 -0.82 -16.17 -0.18
N ASP A 162 -0.85 -15.22 -1.11
CA ASP A 162 0.06 -15.21 -2.26
C ASP A 162 1.09 -14.10 -2.03
N LEU A 163 2.32 -14.50 -1.74
CA LEU A 163 3.40 -13.60 -1.38
C LEU A 163 4.40 -13.55 -2.53
N VAL A 164 4.50 -12.39 -3.17
CA VAL A 164 5.47 -12.10 -4.22
C VAL A 164 6.59 -11.26 -3.64
N LEU A 165 7.81 -11.78 -3.66
CA LEU A 165 9.01 -11.11 -3.15
C LEU A 165 9.95 -10.76 -4.28
N LEU A 166 10.42 -9.52 -4.30
CA LEU A 166 11.45 -9.06 -5.22
C LEU A 166 12.78 -8.88 -4.47
N PRO A 167 13.62 -9.94 -4.37
CA PRO A 167 14.95 -9.82 -3.77
C PRO A 167 15.85 -8.90 -4.60
N CYS A 168 16.30 -7.81 -3.98
CA CYS A 168 17.38 -6.98 -4.51
C CYS A 168 18.78 -7.62 -4.31
N GLY A 169 18.95 -8.90 -4.67
CA GLY A 169 20.23 -9.62 -4.63
C GLY A 169 20.58 -10.30 -3.29
N HIS A 170 19.60 -10.59 -2.44
CA HIS A 170 19.80 -11.20 -1.12
C HIS A 170 19.06 -12.52 -0.92
N ALA A 171 19.58 -13.36 -0.01
CA ALA A 171 18.96 -14.63 0.36
C ALA A 171 17.75 -14.40 1.29
N ILE A 172 16.57 -14.85 0.85
CA ILE A 172 15.29 -14.58 1.55
C ILE A 172 14.86 -15.75 2.45
N GLY A 173 15.50 -16.92 2.32
CA GLY A 173 15.04 -18.19 2.89
C GLY A 173 14.82 -18.14 4.40
N SER A 174 15.74 -17.52 5.16
CA SER A 174 15.61 -17.43 6.62
C SER A 174 14.43 -16.57 7.06
N CYS A 175 14.13 -15.47 6.35
CA CYS A 175 12.99 -14.62 6.68
C CYS A 175 11.68 -15.33 6.38
N VAL A 176 11.53 -15.94 5.19
CA VAL A 176 10.35 -16.72 4.80
C VAL A 176 10.08 -17.87 5.77
N PHE A 177 11.13 -18.61 6.17
CA PHE A 177 10.99 -19.70 7.13
C PHE A 177 10.52 -19.19 8.50
N HIS A 178 11.08 -18.07 8.97
CA HIS A 178 10.65 -17.45 10.21
C HIS A 178 9.16 -17.10 10.18
N PHE A 179 8.68 -16.46 9.12
CA PHE A 179 7.27 -16.12 8.95
C PHE A 179 6.31 -17.30 8.95
N LEU A 180 6.67 -18.36 8.24
CA LEU A 180 5.87 -19.58 8.23
C LEU A 180 5.77 -20.18 9.65
N LYS A 181 6.83 -20.04 10.45
CA LYS A 181 6.83 -20.48 11.85
C LYS A 181 5.93 -19.64 12.75
N ILE A 182 5.84 -18.33 12.52
CA ILE A 182 5.04 -17.41 13.34
C ILE A 182 3.61 -17.19 12.81
N SER A 183 3.33 -17.55 11.55
CA SER A 183 1.99 -17.49 10.94
C SER A 183 1.14 -18.69 11.34
N THR A 184 0.15 -18.48 12.21
CA THR A 184 -0.72 -19.57 12.68
C THR A 184 -2.00 -19.76 11.88
N PHE A 185 -2.35 -18.81 11.01
CA PHE A 185 -3.62 -18.81 10.27
C PHE A 185 -3.49 -19.23 8.81
N ILE A 186 -2.29 -19.17 8.24
CA ILE A 186 -2.02 -19.48 6.84
C ILE A 186 -2.10 -21.00 6.64
N ARG A 187 -3.07 -21.44 5.83
CA ARG A 187 -3.27 -22.83 5.42
C ARG A 187 -2.72 -23.12 4.02
N CYS A 188 -2.60 -22.10 3.19
CA CYS A 188 -2.03 -22.18 1.86
C CYS A 188 -1.14 -20.95 1.59
N LEU A 189 0.11 -21.18 1.22
CA LEU A 189 1.03 -20.13 0.82
C LEU A 189 1.46 -20.38 -0.64
N PHE A 190 1.16 -19.44 -1.51
CA PHE A 190 1.85 -19.29 -2.78
C PHE A 190 3.01 -18.33 -2.56
N LEU A 191 4.23 -18.76 -2.87
CA LEU A 191 5.42 -17.92 -2.74
C LEU A 191 6.05 -17.81 -4.12
N ASP A 192 6.08 -16.60 -4.64
CA ASP A 192 6.72 -16.27 -5.91
C ASP A 192 7.91 -15.34 -5.64
N ILE A 193 9.10 -15.74 -6.08
CA ILE A 193 10.32 -14.95 -5.92
C ILE A 193 10.72 -14.48 -7.32
N ARG A 194 10.63 -13.17 -7.55
CA ARG A 194 10.89 -12.57 -8.85
C ARG A 194 12.17 -11.75 -8.81
N GLU A 195 12.97 -11.79 -9.88
CA GLU A 195 14.07 -10.83 -10.00
C GLU A 195 13.52 -9.40 -10.01
N ALA A 196 14.16 -8.51 -9.25
CA ALA A 196 13.84 -7.09 -9.29
C ALA A 196 14.02 -6.58 -10.72
N ILE A 197 12.91 -6.29 -11.40
CA ILE A 197 12.96 -5.59 -12.69
C ILE A 197 13.56 -4.23 -12.38
N LYS A 198 14.74 -3.91 -12.94
CA LYS A 198 15.27 -2.54 -12.93
C LYS A 198 14.18 -1.65 -13.55
N MET A 199 13.46 -0.90 -12.72
CA MET A 199 12.63 0.20 -13.22
C MET A 199 13.59 1.23 -13.82
N ILE A 200 13.64 1.23 -15.15
CA ILE A 200 14.33 2.24 -15.97
C ILE A 200 13.49 3.52 -15.95
#